data_AF-A0A317NL63-F1
#
_entry.id   AF-A0A317NL63-F1
#
_cell.length_a   1.000
_cell.length_b   1.000
_cell.length_c   1.000
_cell.angle_alpha   90.00
_cell.angle_beta   90.00
_cell.angle_gamma   90.00
#
_symmetry.space_group_name_H-M   'P 1'
#
loop_
_entity.id
_entity.type
_entity.pdbx_description
1 polymer ?
#
loop_
_entity_poly.entity_id
_entity_poly.type
_entity_poly.pdbx_seq_one_letter_code
_entity_poly.pdbx_strand_id
1 'polypeptide(L)' 'MTDLVTGYESDTYSSTPMQRVAGRLQRALPPGWRVDVVDLPPRGQVAGQPVLRVQMPEN' A
#
# COMPACT_ATOMS: atom_id res chain seq x y z
N MET A 1 -22.02 1.71 14.48
CA MET A 1 -21.17 2.75 13.88
C MET A 1 -19.74 2.23 13.96
N THR A 2 -19.38 1.33 13.04
CA THR A 2 -18.14 0.54 13.14
C THR A 2 -16.98 1.30 12.56
N ASP A 3 -15.96 1.37 13.40
CA ASP A 3 -14.70 2.08 13.28
C ASP A 3 -13.92 1.65 12.03
N LEU A 4 -13.26 2.63 11.41
CA LEU A 4 -12.44 2.48 10.23
C LEU A 4 -11.18 1.68 10.60
N VAL A 5 -11.24 0.35 10.47
CA VAL A 5 -10.07 -0.53 10.56
C VAL A 5 -9.14 -0.28 9.36
N THR A 6 -8.38 0.80 9.47
CA THR A 6 -7.19 1.09 8.68
C THR A 6 -6.08 0.25 9.27
N GLY A 7 -6.12 -1.03 9.00
CA GLY A 7 -5.12 -2.00 9.43
C GLY A 7 -5.08 -3.07 8.37
N TYR A 8 -4.27 -2.86 7.34
CA TYR A 8 -3.78 -3.97 6.54
C TYR A 8 -2.82 -4.76 7.46
N GLU A 9 -3.36 -5.49 8.42
CA GLU A 9 -2.62 -6.55 9.09
C GLU A 9 -2.47 -7.67 8.04
N SER A 10 -1.57 -7.42 7.08
CA SER A 10 -1.11 -8.36 6.06
C SER A 10 -0.07 -9.27 6.71
N ASP A 11 -0.44 -9.85 7.84
CA ASP A 11 0.34 -10.85 8.52
C ASP A 11 -0.05 -12.20 7.92
N THR A 12 0.66 -12.60 6.86
CA THR A 12 1.10 -13.99 6.58
C THR A 12 1.41 -14.17 5.07
N TYR A 13 2.67 -13.87 4.70
CA TYR A 13 3.49 -14.67 3.77
C TYR A 13 3.01 -14.99 2.35
N SER A 14 2.42 -14.03 1.64
CA SER A 14 2.60 -13.99 0.18
C SER A 14 3.19 -12.64 -0.19
N SER A 15 4.53 -12.55 -0.19
CA SER A 15 5.23 -11.42 -0.80
C SER A 15 4.90 -11.38 -2.28
N THR A 16 3.77 -10.77 -2.61
CA THR A 16 3.40 -10.50 -4.00
C THR A 16 4.53 -9.68 -4.61
N PRO A 17 4.76 -9.79 -5.94
CA PRO A 17 5.74 -8.94 -6.61
C PRO A 17 5.56 -7.46 -6.23
N MET A 18 4.33 -7.01 -6.03
CA MET A 18 4.01 -5.64 -5.60
C MET A 18 4.47 -5.32 -4.18
N GLN A 19 4.23 -6.19 -3.19
CA GLN A 19 4.71 -5.97 -1.82
C GLN A 19 6.24 -5.93 -1.75
N ARG A 20 6.93 -6.72 -2.58
CA ARG A 20 8.41 -6.67 -2.67
C ARG A 20 8.89 -5.32 -3.21
N VAL A 21 8.24 -4.79 -4.23
CA VAL A 21 8.57 -3.46 -4.77
C VAL A 21 8.23 -2.37 -3.74
N ALA A 22 7.11 -2.49 -3.03
CA ALA A 22 6.74 -1.58 -1.95
C ALA A 22 7.83 -1.53 -0.86
N GLY A 23 8.29 -2.70 -0.39
CA GLY A 23 9.36 -2.78 0.61
C GLY A 23 10.70 -2.25 0.11
N ARG A 24 11.01 -2.43 -1.19
CA ARG A 24 12.20 -1.82 -1.81
C ARG A 24 12.10 -0.31 -1.87
N LEU A 25 10.94 0.21 -2.27
CA LEU A 25 10.69 1.65 -2.36
C LEU A 25 10.73 2.29 -0.96
N GLN A 26 10.10 1.66 0.03
CA GLN A 26 10.10 2.13 1.42
C GLN A 26 11.51 2.29 1.99
N ARG A 27 12.44 1.37 1.65
CA ARG A 27 13.85 1.44 2.10
C ARG A 27 14.66 2.51 1.40
N ALA A 28 14.26 2.92 0.20
CA ALA A 28 14.93 3.98 -0.56
C ALA A 28 14.46 5.38 -0.15
N LEU A 29 13.31 5.48 0.52
CA LEU A 29 12.75 6.76 0.95
C LEU A 29 13.34 7.25 2.28
N PRO A 30 13.37 8.58 2.52
CA PRO A 30 13.78 9.14 3.79
C PRO A 30 12.88 8.71 4.96
N PRO A 31 13.36 8.84 6.21
CA PRO A 31 12.53 8.62 7.39
C PRO A 31 11.25 9.46 7.35
N GLY A 32 10.14 8.89 7.82
CA GLY A 32 8.83 9.54 7.84
C GLY A 32 7.98 9.31 6.59
N TRP A 33 8.56 8.85 5.49
CA TRP A 33 7.81 8.48 4.30
C TRP A 33 7.21 7.08 4.45
N ARG A 34 6.02 6.86 3.89
CA ARG A 34 5.37 5.54 3.88
C ARG A 34 4.98 5.12 2.47
N VAL A 35 5.02 3.81 2.20
CA VAL A 35 4.58 3.20 0.95
C VAL A 35 3.48 2.19 1.23
N ASP A 36 2.30 2.42 0.66
CA ASP A 36 1.15 1.53 0.75
C ASP A 36 0.88 0.89 -0.62
N VAL A 37 0.46 -0.37 -0.64
CA VAL A 37 -0.11 -1.00 -1.83
C VAL A 37 -1.61 -0.75 -1.79
N VAL A 38 -2.14 -0.07 -2.81
CA VAL A 38 -3.57 0.25 -2.91
C VAL A 38 -4.17 -0.54 -4.06
N ASP A 39 -5.12 -1.41 -3.73
CA ASP A 39 -5.99 -2.03 -4.72
C ASP A 39 -7.08 -1.02 -5.09
N LEU A 40 -6.87 -0.30 -6.19
CA LEU A 40 -7.87 0.66 -6.67
C LEU A 40 -8.99 -0.12 -7.38
N PRO A 41 -10.25 -0.08 -6.91
CA PRO A 41 -11.35 -0.53 -7.74
C PRO A 41 -11.51 0.47 -8.90
N PRO A 42 -11.48 0.03 -10.17
CA PRO A 42 -11.69 0.93 -11.28
C PRO A 42 -13.13 1.42 -11.24
N ARG A 43 -13.34 2.74 -11.37
CA ARG A 43 -14.66 3.30 -11.66
C ARG A 43 -15.11 2.72 -13.01
N GLY A 44 -15.94 1.67 -12.97
CA GLY A 44 -16.50 1.04 -14.17
C GLY A 44 -16.09 -0.41 -14.48
N GLN A 45 -15.47 -1.14 -13.54
CA GLN A 45 -15.20 -2.60 -13.63
C GLN A 45 -13.99 -3.03 -14.50
N VAL A 46 -13.57 -4.29 -14.27
CA VAL A 46 -12.37 -5.04 -14.72
C VAL A 46 -11.10 -4.76 -13.90
N ALA A 47 -10.87 -5.62 -12.90
CA ALA A 47 -9.59 -5.89 -12.22
C ALA A 47 -8.60 -4.72 -12.22
N GLY A 48 -8.79 -3.78 -11.28
CA GLY A 48 -7.84 -2.69 -11.09
C GLY A 48 -6.46 -3.25 -10.73
N GLN A 49 -5.45 -2.83 -11.47
CA GLN A 49 -4.08 -3.20 -11.16
C GLN A 49 -3.70 -2.58 -9.80
N PRO A 50 -3.04 -3.33 -8.91
CA PRO A 50 -2.54 -2.77 -7.67
C PRO A 50 -1.56 -1.64 -7.98
N VAL A 51 -1.68 -0.52 -7.27
CA VAL A 51 -0.77 0.63 -7.40
C VAL A 51 -0.01 0.86 -6.10
N LEU A 52 1.19 1.43 -6.21
CA LEU A 52 1.97 1.87 -5.05
C LEU A 52 1.65 3.33 -4.75
N ARG A 53 1.21 3.61 -3.53
CA ARG A 53 0.98 4.97 -3.03
C ARG A 53 2.10 5.35 -2.09
N VAL A 54 2.74 6.49 -2.35
CA VAL A 54 3.75 7.06 -1.45
C VAL A 54 3.11 8.21 -0.67
N GLN A 55 3.22 8.15 0.65
CA GLN A 55 2.76 9.19 1.57
C GLN A 55 3.97 9.96 2.11
N MET A 56 3.89 11.28 1.99
CA MET A 56 4.85 12.17 2.63
C MET A 56 4.56 12.26 4.13
N PRO A 57 5.58 12.39 4.99
CA PRO A 57 5.37 12.72 6.40
C PRO A 57 4.66 14.06 6.51
N GLU A 58 3.68 14.15 7.40
CA GLU A 58 3.12 15.44 7.82
C GLU A 58 4.17 16.15 8.68
N ASN A 59 4.39 17.44 8.40
CA ASN A 59 5.42 18.27 9.03
C ASN A 59 5.05 18.70 10.45
#